data_AF-A0A940VLQ9-F1
#
_entry.id   AF-A0A940VLQ9-F1
#
_cell.length_a   1.000
_cell.length_b   1.000
_cell.length_c   1.000
_cell.angle_alpha   90.00
_cell.angle_beta   90.00
_cell.angle_gamma   90.00
#
_symmetry.space_group_name_H-M   'P 1'
#
loop_
_entity.id
_entity.type
_entity.pdbx_description
1 polymer ?
#
loop_
_entity_poly.entity_id
_entity_poly.type
_entity_poly.pdbx_seq_one_letter_code
_entity_poly.pdbx_strand_id
1 'polypeptide(L)'
;MATIVEYTDRKPPQDHYPTKIISPSRSGACCYAAMEEIGRPHQVAHWEFRYKRCRTCGFTIRVILRACPDVALVASLRETLAHAFQRKESC
;
A
#
# COMPACT_ATOMS: atom_id res chain seq x y z
N MET A 1 -7.10 6.55 7.21
CA MET A 1 -6.70 5.24 6.65
C MET A 1 -6.40 4.28 7.78
N ALA A 2 -7.22 3.25 7.95
CA ALA A 2 -6.92 2.18 8.90
C ALA A 2 -5.71 1.38 8.41
N THR A 3 -4.73 1.17 9.27
CA THR A 3 -3.60 0.25 9.05
C THR A 3 -3.76 -0.90 10.02
N ILE A 4 -3.31 -2.10 9.63
CA ILE A 4 -3.30 -3.27 10.53
C ILE A 4 -2.18 -3.18 11.60
N VAL A 5 -1.32 -2.16 11.51
CA VAL A 5 -0.17 -1.96 12.41
C VAL A 5 -0.58 -1.18 13.65
N GLU A 6 -0.50 -1.82 14.81
CA GLU A 6 -0.55 -1.20 16.13
C GLU A 6 0.87 -0.81 16.53
N TYR A 7 1.14 0.50 16.59
CA TYR A 7 2.40 1.03 17.10
C TYR A 7 2.32 1.16 18.61
N THR A 8 3.10 0.36 19.32
CA THR A 8 3.15 0.38 20.78
C THR A 8 4.45 -0.20 21.29
N ASP A 9 5.03 0.46 22.29
CA ASP A 9 6.20 -0.05 23.02
C ASP A 9 5.79 -0.81 24.29
N ARG A 10 4.47 -0.92 24.54
CA ARG A 10 3.92 -1.61 25.73
C ARG A 10 3.77 -3.12 25.56
N LYS A 11 3.86 -3.62 24.33
CA LYS A 11 3.72 -5.03 23.98
C LYS A 11 4.95 -5.47 23.19
N PRO A 12 5.37 -6.74 23.32
CA PRO A 12 6.44 -7.25 22.47
C PRO A 12 6.01 -7.19 20.99
N PRO A 13 6.95 -6.94 20.06
CA PRO A 13 6.67 -6.94 18.63
C PRO A 13 6.15 -8.30 18.18
N GLN A 14 5.01 -8.33 17.49
CA GLN A 14 4.37 -9.56 17.01
C GLN A 14 3.92 -9.40 15.57
N ASP A 15 4.09 -10.46 14.78
CA ASP A 15 3.63 -10.53 13.40
C ASP A 15 2.42 -11.47 13.31
N HIS A 16 1.23 -10.88 13.24
CA HIS A 16 -0.03 -11.59 12.97
C HIS A 16 -0.58 -11.19 11.60
N TYR A 17 0.31 -10.84 10.65
CA TYR A 17 -0.10 -10.56 9.29
C TYR A 17 -0.91 -11.74 8.72
N PRO A 18 -2.06 -11.50 8.04
CA PRO A 18 -2.54 -10.22 7.51
C PRO A 18 -3.50 -9.44 8.42
N THR A 19 -3.86 -9.94 9.61
CA THR A 19 -4.94 -9.35 10.42
C THR A 19 -4.44 -8.21 11.29
N LYS A 20 -3.24 -8.35 11.87
CA LYS A 20 -2.69 -7.35 12.80
C LYS A 20 -1.17 -7.45 12.88
N ILE A 21 -0.50 -6.33 13.08
CA ILE A 21 0.94 -6.29 13.36
C ILE A 21 1.16 -5.44 14.58
N ILE A 22 1.89 -5.94 15.58
CA ILE A 22 2.36 -5.15 16.72
C ILE A 22 3.80 -4.73 16.41
N SER A 23 4.02 -3.43 16.33
CA SER A 23 5.31 -2.82 16.00
C SER A 23 5.74 -1.87 17.12
N PRO A 24 7.05 -1.81 17.45
CA PRO A 24 7.61 -0.67 18.17
C PRO A 24 7.22 0.65 17.52
N SER A 25 7.12 1.71 18.32
CA SER A 25 6.75 3.04 17.84
C SER A 25 7.90 3.73 17.08
N ARG A 26 9.15 3.30 17.31
CA ARG A 26 10.36 3.90 16.73
C ARG A 26 11.23 2.85 16.06
N SER A 27 11.93 3.28 15.00
CA SER A 27 12.98 2.48 14.37
C SER A 27 14.20 2.36 15.29
N GLY A 28 14.90 1.24 15.18
CA GLY A 28 16.22 1.03 15.79
C GLY A 28 17.33 1.06 14.76
N ALA A 29 18.58 1.03 15.23
CA ALA A 29 19.76 0.99 14.35
C ALA A 29 19.77 -0.22 13.39
N CYS A 30 19.19 -1.36 13.83
CA CYS A 30 19.08 -2.57 13.00
C CYS A 30 18.15 -2.41 11.77
N CYS A 31 17.21 -1.46 11.79
CA CYS A 31 16.21 -1.31 10.73
C CYS A 31 16.83 -0.91 9.38
N TYR A 32 18.02 -0.32 9.34
CA TYR A 32 18.62 0.03 8.06
C TYR A 32 18.97 -1.20 7.22
N ALA A 33 19.41 -2.29 7.86
CA ALA A 33 19.91 -3.49 7.17
C ALA A 33 18.95 -4.68 7.22
N ALA A 34 18.09 -4.76 8.24
CA ALA A 34 17.30 -5.96 8.53
C ALA A 34 15.82 -5.89 8.12
N MET A 35 15.42 -4.87 7.35
CA MET A 35 14.03 -4.72 6.89
C MET A 35 13.73 -5.67 5.74
N GLU A 36 12.70 -6.49 5.90
CA GLU A 36 12.19 -7.41 4.89
C GLU A 36 10.75 -7.06 4.51
N GLU A 37 10.33 -7.51 3.34
CA GLU A 37 8.98 -7.31 2.84
C GLU A 37 8.04 -8.41 3.37
N ILE A 38 6.87 -8.01 3.86
CA ILE A 38 5.85 -8.94 4.35
C ILE A 38 4.67 -8.97 3.39
N GLY A 39 4.35 -10.18 2.95
CA GLY A 39 3.14 -10.46 2.19
C GLY A 39 3.13 -9.87 0.78
N ARG A 40 1.93 -9.68 0.25
CA ARG A 40 1.69 -9.16 -1.10
C ARG A 40 1.45 -7.65 -1.08
N PRO A 41 1.61 -6.95 -2.21
CA PRO A 41 1.12 -5.57 -2.34
C PRO A 41 -0.37 -5.49 -2.02
N HIS A 42 -0.73 -4.42 -1.33
CA HIS A 42 -2.11 -4.02 -1.06
C HIS A 42 -2.41 -2.77 -1.87
N GLN A 43 -3.63 -2.70 -2.40
CA GLN A 43 -4.12 -1.50 -3.06
C GLN A 43 -5.18 -0.85 -2.19
N VAL A 44 -4.97 0.43 -1.86
CA VAL A 44 -5.97 1.25 -1.18
C VAL A 44 -6.10 2.56 -1.94
N ALA A 45 -7.32 2.81 -2.43
CA ALA A 45 -7.61 3.91 -3.34
C ALA A 45 -6.64 3.89 -4.54
N HIS A 46 -5.90 4.98 -4.73
CA HIS A 46 -4.96 5.20 -5.82
C HIS A 46 -3.50 4.88 -5.44
N TRP A 47 -3.27 4.10 -4.36
CA TRP A 47 -1.94 3.73 -3.91
C TRP A 47 -1.79 2.22 -3.79
N GLU A 48 -0.71 1.69 -4.37
CA GLU A 48 -0.23 0.35 -4.08
C GLU A 48 0.90 0.45 -3.04
N PHE A 49 0.79 -0.32 -1.97
CA PHE A 49 1.78 -0.35 -0.89
C PHE A 49 2.10 -1.76 -0.45
N ARG A 50 3.22 -1.94 0.24
CA ARG A 50 3.58 -3.20 0.91
C ARG A 50 4.10 -2.91 2.31
N TYR A 51 3.92 -3.84 3.24
CA TYR A 51 4.51 -3.74 4.57
C TYR A 51 5.97 -4.19 4.53
N LYS A 52 6.84 -3.49 5.26
CA LYS A 52 8.19 -3.96 5.57
C LYS A 52 8.36 -4.06 7.08
N ARG A 53 9.02 -5.12 7.56
CA ARG A 53 9.28 -5.36 8.97
C ARG A 53 10.76 -5.66 9.21
N CYS A 54 11.30 -5.15 10.29
CA CYS A 54 12.66 -5.46 10.72
C CYS A 54 12.69 -6.87 11.32
N ARG A 55 13.53 -7.75 10.78
CA ARG A 55 13.75 -9.11 11.31
C ARG A 55 14.30 -9.13 12.73
N THR A 56 14.97 -8.05 13.15
CA THR A 56 15.64 -7.98 14.45
C THR A 56 14.75 -7.38 15.54
N CYS A 57 14.15 -6.22 15.30
CA CYS A 57 13.36 -5.52 16.32
C CYS A 57 11.84 -5.53 16.07
N GLY A 58 11.39 -6.05 14.94
CA GLY A 58 9.96 -6.08 14.59
C GLY A 58 9.34 -4.73 14.19
N PHE A 59 10.14 -3.66 14.07
CA PHE A 59 9.66 -2.36 13.56
C PHE A 59 9.07 -2.52 12.17
N THR A 60 7.85 -2.04 11.97
CA THR A 60 7.07 -2.24 10.75
C THR A 60 6.68 -0.91 10.14
N ILE A 61 6.85 -0.76 8.82
CA ILE A 61 6.41 0.41 8.05
C ILE A 61 5.57 -0.01 6.86
N ARG A 62 4.82 0.94 6.32
CA ARG A 62 4.14 0.82 5.03
C ARG A 62 4.95 1.57 3.98
N VAL A 63 5.40 0.87 2.95
CA VAL A 63 6.13 1.44 1.81
C VAL A 63 5.17 1.58 0.64
N ILE A 64 5.01 2.81 0.14
CA ILE A 64 4.25 3.06 -1.09
C ILE A 64 5.13 2.60 -2.27
N LEU A 65 4.59 1.70 -3.08
CA LEU A 65 5.30 1.16 -4.26
C LEU A 65 5.05 2.04 -5.49
N ARG A 66 3.80 2.41 -5.75
CA ARG A 66 3.40 3.25 -6.88
C ARG A 66 2.04 3.90 -6.66
N ALA A 67 1.80 4.99 -7.38
CA ALA A 67 0.45 5.46 -7.66
C ALA A 67 -0.22 4.47 -8.63
N CYS A 68 -1.45 4.07 -8.31
CA CYS A 68 -2.30 3.27 -9.19
C CYS A 68 -3.44 4.18 -9.69
N PRO A 69 -3.66 4.29 -11.01
CA PRO A 69 -4.76 5.10 -11.51
C PRO A 69 -6.09 4.50 -11.08
N ASP A 70 -7.07 5.38 -10.85
CA ASP A 70 -8.43 4.96 -10.53
C ASP A 70 -9.02 4.17 -11.71
N VAL A 71 -9.29 2.89 -11.48
CA VAL A 71 -9.77 1.96 -12.52
C VAL A 71 -11.10 2.42 -13.10
N ALA A 72 -11.99 3.00 -12.28
CA ALA A 72 -13.28 3.50 -12.74
C ALA A 72 -13.09 4.74 -13.62
N LEU A 73 -12.20 5.65 -13.22
CA LEU A 73 -11.88 6.83 -14.02
C LEU A 73 -11.23 6.45 -15.36
N VAL A 74 -10.29 5.50 -15.35
CA VAL A 74 -9.64 5.01 -16.58
C VAL A 74 -10.64 4.33 -17.50
N ALA A 75 -11.58 3.56 -16.97
CA ALA A 75 -12.63 2.93 -17.77
C ALA A 75 -13.54 3.99 -18.42
N SER A 76 -14.00 4.98 -17.66
CA SER A 76 -14.81 6.09 -18.17
C SER A 76 -14.09 6.91 -19.23
N LEU A 77 -12.80 7.21 -19.03
CA LEU A 77 -11.98 7.90 -20.02
C LEU A 77 -11.84 7.10 -21.31
N ARG A 78 -11.64 5.78 -21.23
CA ARG A 78 -11.56 4.90 -22.41
C ARG A 78 -12.85 4.94 -23.22
N GLU A 79 -14.00 4.87 -22.56
CA GLU A 79 -15.30 4.96 -23.21
C GLU A 79 -15.50 6.33 -23.88
N THR A 80 -15.19 7.42 -23.16
CA THR A 80 -15.31 8.78 -23.69
C THR A 80 -14.44 8.98 -24.94
N LEU A 81 -13.19 8.52 -24.90
CA LEU A 81 -12.26 8.66 -26.02
C LEU A 81 -12.66 7.80 -27.23
N ALA A 82 -13.31 6.65 -27.03
CA ALA A 82 -13.80 5.82 -28.12
C ALA A 82 -14.87 6.52 -28.97
N HIS A 83 -15.65 7.42 -28.37
CA HIS A 83 -16.72 8.17 -29.03
C HIS A 83 -16.34 9.61 -29.40
N ALA A 84 -15.27 10.16 -28.80
CA ALA A 84 -14.87 11.56 -28.97
C ALA A 84 -14.49 11.95 -30.42
N PHE A 85 -14.04 10.99 -31.23
CA PHE A 85 -13.62 11.24 -32.63
C PHE A 85 -14.63 10.78 -33.68
N GLN A 86 -15.82 10.35 -33.28
CA GLN A 86 -16.89 10.01 -34.21
C GLN A 86 -17.45 11.33 -34.79
N ARG A 87 -16.99 11.74 -35.97
CA ARG A 87 -17.65 12.81 -36.74
C ARG A 87 -19.11 12.38 -36.93
N LYS A 88 -20.05 13.21 -36.50
CA LYS A 88 -21.43 13.14 -36.99
C LYS A 88 -21.39 13.44 -38.48
N GLU A 89 -21.34 12.41 -39.31
CA GLU A 89 -21.73 12.53 -40.70
C GLU A 89 -23.23 12.85 -40.68
N SER A 90 -23.52 14.15 -40.70
CA SER A 90 -24.86 14.68 -40.80
C SER A 90 -25.14 14.74 -42.29
N CYS A 91 -25.88 13.76 -42.81
CA CYS A 91 -26.48 13.82 -44.14
C CYS A 91 -27.90 14.38 -44.02
#